data_AF-A0A2S9RN83-F1
#
_entry.id   AF-A0A2S9RN83-F1
#
_cell.length_a   1.000
_cell.length_b   1.000
_cell.length_c   1.000
_cell.angle_alpha   90.00
_cell.angle_beta   90.00
_cell.angle_gamma   90.00
#
_symmetry.space_group_name_H-M   'P 1'
#
loop_
_entity.id
_entity.type
_entity.pdbx_description
1 polymer ?
#
loop_
_entity_poly.entity_id
_entity_poly.type
_entity_poly.pdbx_seq_one_letter_code
_entity_poly.pdbx_strand_id
1 'polypeptide(L)'
;MTIYYKNGFFDDTDGGFVPESAVEIIQETYLELLNGQAQGKQIIVNKTGHPALIDPQPSTAHQLNLDTLTWEISAEKQTALFAQ
;
A
#
# COMPACT_ATOMS: atom_id res chain seq x y z
N MET A 1 -7.18 10.96 19.23
CA MET A 1 -7.41 10.62 17.82
C MET A 1 -6.67 9.33 17.55
N THR A 2 -7.40 8.25 17.41
CA THR A 2 -6.85 6.96 17.00
C THR A 2 -7.04 6.83 15.50
N ILE A 3 -6.00 6.45 14.77
CA ILE A 3 -6.09 6.31 13.31
C ILE A 3 -6.21 4.84 12.94
N TYR A 4 -7.10 4.55 12.01
CA TYR A 4 -7.33 3.23 11.45
C TYR A 4 -7.14 3.25 9.94
N TYR A 5 -6.70 2.12 9.38
CA TYR A 5 -6.53 1.97 7.94
C TYR A 5 -7.36 0.81 7.37
N LYS A 6 -8.10 1.10 6.30
CA LYS A 6 -8.74 0.10 5.44
C LYS A 6 -9.00 0.69 4.05
N ASN A 7 -8.04 0.56 3.13
CA ASN A 7 -8.11 1.20 1.81
C ASN A 7 -8.35 2.72 1.89
N GLY A 8 -7.90 3.34 2.97
CA GLY A 8 -8.23 4.71 3.37
C GLY A 8 -8.02 4.90 4.87
N PHE A 9 -7.85 6.14 5.31
CA PHE A 9 -7.71 6.50 6.72
C PHE A 9 -9.07 6.79 7.34
N PHE A 10 -9.24 6.32 8.58
CA PHE A 10 -10.42 6.54 9.41
C PHE A 10 -9.98 6.92 10.81
N ASP A 11 -10.83 7.63 11.53
CA ASP A 11 -10.66 7.91 12.95
C ASP A 11 -12.00 7.78 13.67
N ASP A 12 -11.94 7.59 14.98
CA ASP A 12 -13.09 7.39 15.87
C ASP A 12 -13.49 8.66 16.62
N THR A 13 -12.93 9.83 16.25
CA THR A 13 -13.21 11.07 16.97
C THR A 13 -14.55 11.66 16.59
N ASP A 14 -15.20 12.36 17.53
CA ASP A 14 -16.46 13.10 17.32
C ASP A 14 -17.61 12.28 16.68
N GLY A 15 -17.67 10.97 16.98
CA GLY A 15 -18.66 10.07 16.39
C GLY A 15 -18.27 9.52 15.01
N GLY A 16 -16.99 9.59 14.66
CA GLY A 16 -16.39 9.04 13.45
C GLY A 16 -16.67 7.55 13.29
N PHE A 17 -16.78 7.12 12.03
CA PHE A 17 -17.05 5.73 11.67
C PHE A 17 -15.76 5.01 11.28
N VAL A 18 -15.48 3.92 11.98
CA VAL A 18 -14.39 3.00 11.66
C VAL A 18 -14.98 1.71 11.08
N PRO A 19 -14.63 1.33 9.84
CA PRO A 19 -15.08 0.08 9.26
C PRO A 19 -14.60 -1.13 10.05
N GLU A 20 -15.42 -2.19 10.08
CA GLU A 20 -14.99 -3.48 10.60
C GLU A 20 -13.74 -3.98 9.85
N SER A 21 -12.80 -4.58 10.57
CA SER A 21 -11.49 -5.03 10.06
C SER A 21 -10.54 -3.90 9.64
N ALA A 22 -10.84 -2.63 9.92
CA ALA A 22 -9.81 -1.60 9.83
C ALA A 22 -8.76 -1.83 10.93
N VAL A 23 -7.49 -1.68 10.57
CA VAL A 23 -6.39 -1.91 11.51
C VAL A 23 -5.99 -0.59 12.14
N GLU A 24 -5.87 -0.57 13.46
CA GLU A 24 -5.31 0.59 14.17
C GLU A 24 -3.84 0.76 13.76
N ILE A 25 -3.43 2.01 13.53
CA ILE A 25 -2.05 2.38 13.25
C ILE A 25 -1.61 3.49 14.20
N ILE A 26 -0.34 3.45 14.60
CA ILE A 26 0.26 4.49 15.42
C ILE A 26 0.49 5.77 14.59
N GLN A 27 0.59 6.91 15.26
CA GLN A 27 0.77 8.21 14.62
C GLN A 27 2.01 8.29 13.71
N GLU A 28 3.11 7.64 14.10
CA GLU A 28 4.32 7.62 13.28
C GLU A 28 4.10 6.91 11.93
N THR A 29 3.44 5.74 11.94
CA THR A 29 3.02 5.04 10.73
C THR A 29 2.08 5.90 9.88
N TYR A 30 1.10 6.57 10.50
CA TYR A 30 0.21 7.47 9.76
C TYR A 30 0.97 8.58 9.01
N LEU A 31 1.90 9.25 9.69
CA LEU A 31 2.72 10.30 9.08
C LEU A 31 3.66 9.76 8.00
N GLU A 32 4.27 8.59 8.22
CA GLU A 32 5.09 7.92 7.21
C GLU A 32 4.28 7.65 5.92
N LEU A 33 3.09 7.07 6.06
CA LEU A 33 2.21 6.76 4.93
C LEU A 33 1.80 8.02 4.16
N LEU A 34 1.42 9.10 4.86
CA LEU A 34 1.07 10.37 4.24
C LEU A 34 2.26 10.99 3.50
N ASN A 35 3.44 11.02 4.13
CA ASN A 35 4.64 11.58 3.52
C ASN A 35 5.09 10.76 2.31
N GLY A 36 5.00 9.44 2.38
CA GLY A 36 5.30 8.55 1.26
C GLY A 36 4.35 8.77 0.09
N GLN A 37 3.05 8.89 0.36
CA GLN A 37 2.05 9.21 -0.66
C GLN A 37 2.33 10.57 -1.33
N ALA A 38 2.68 11.59 -0.55
CA ALA A 38 3.07 12.90 -1.07
C ALA A 38 4.34 12.86 -1.96
N GLN A 39 5.20 11.86 -1.77
CA GLN A 39 6.37 11.59 -2.60
C GLN A 39 6.06 10.70 -3.83
N GLY A 40 4.80 10.33 -4.05
CA GLY A 40 4.36 9.53 -5.20
C GLY A 40 4.37 8.02 -4.97
N LYS A 41 4.62 7.55 -3.75
CA LYS A 41 4.46 6.14 -3.39
C LYS A 41 2.97 5.77 -3.29
N GLN A 42 2.68 4.48 -3.40
CA GLN A 42 1.34 3.92 -3.24
C GLN A 42 1.22 3.26 -1.86
N ILE A 43 0.06 3.38 -1.23
CA ILE A 43 -0.25 2.65 0.01
C ILE A 43 -1.03 1.39 -0.38
N ILE A 44 -0.54 0.22 0.04
CA ILE A 44 -1.19 -1.07 -0.15
C ILE A 44 -1.40 -1.77 1.19
N VAL A 45 -2.21 -2.82 1.21
CA VAL A 45 -2.32 -3.72 2.36
C VAL A 45 -1.35 -4.89 2.14
N ASN A 46 -0.40 -5.07 3.06
CA ASN A 46 0.56 -6.16 2.99
C ASN A 46 -0.08 -7.50 3.40
N LYS A 47 0.69 -8.59 3.34
CA LYS A 47 0.21 -9.94 3.71
C LYS A 47 -0.22 -10.08 5.17
N THR A 48 0.19 -9.18 6.06
CA THR A 48 -0.21 -9.18 7.48
C THR A 48 -1.46 -8.32 7.75
N GLY A 49 -2.04 -7.70 6.72
CA GLY A 49 -3.21 -6.85 6.85
C GLY A 49 -2.90 -5.40 7.23
N HIS A 50 -1.63 -5.01 7.26
CA HIS A 50 -1.21 -3.64 7.61
C HIS A 50 -0.89 -2.80 6.37
N PRO A 51 -1.09 -1.48 6.44
CA PRO A 51 -0.67 -0.59 5.36
C PRO A 51 0.85 -0.59 5.20
N ALA A 52 1.31 -0.56 3.95
CA ALA A 52 2.72 -0.41 3.60
C ALA A 52 2.88 0.48 2.37
N LEU A 53 4.02 1.17 2.28
CA LEU A 53 4.40 1.98 1.12
C LEU A 53 5.14 1.13 0.10
N ILE A 54 4.76 1.29 -1.17
CA ILE A 54 5.48 0.75 -2.32
C ILE A 54 5.70 1.82 -3.36
N ASP A 55 6.71 1.65 -4.22
CA ASP A 55 6.84 2.48 -5.42
C ASP A 55 5.67 2.26 -6.38
N PRO A 56 5.33 3.22 -7.25
CA PRO A 56 4.29 3.03 -8.24
C PRO A 56 4.63 1.90 -9.23
N GLN A 57 3.61 1.20 -9.71
CA GLN A 57 3.78 0.13 -10.69
C GLN A 57 4.55 0.64 -11.93
N PRO A 58 5.72 0.08 -12.28
CA PRO A 58 6.51 0.56 -13.41
C PRO A 58 5.84 0.29 -14.76
N SER A 59 5.15 -0.86 -14.89
CA SER A 59 4.38 -1.23 -16.07
C SER A 59 3.38 -2.34 -15.77
N THR A 60 2.42 -2.57 -16.68
CA THR A 60 1.42 -3.65 -16.58
C THR A 60 2.03 -5.06 -16.57
N ALA A 61 3.27 -5.20 -17.02
CA ALA A 61 4.00 -6.48 -16.96
C ALA A 61 4.45 -6.83 -15.53
N HIS A 62 4.65 -5.82 -14.68
CA HIS A 62 5.08 -6.02 -13.30
C HIS A 62 3.93 -6.50 -12.42
N GLN A 63 4.23 -7.44 -11.55
CA GLN A 63 3.34 -7.92 -10.49
C GLN A 63 3.96 -7.60 -9.14
N LEU A 64 3.14 -7.17 -8.19
CA LEU A 64 3.59 -6.87 -6.84
C LEU A 64 3.86 -8.18 -6.10
N ASN A 65 5.07 -8.33 -5.57
CA ASN A 65 5.40 -9.40 -4.63
C ASN A 65 5.08 -8.90 -3.20
N LEU A 66 4.10 -9.54 -2.53
CA LEU A 66 3.68 -9.13 -1.18
C LEU A 66 4.62 -9.59 -0.06
N ASP A 67 5.60 -10.45 -0.36
CA ASP A 67 6.64 -10.85 0.58
C ASP A 67 7.78 -9.83 0.65
N THR A 68 8.15 -9.26 -0.50
CA THR A 68 9.25 -8.29 -0.63
C THR A 68 8.78 -6.85 -0.76
N LEU A 69 7.49 -6.64 -1.05
CA LEU A 69 6.87 -5.34 -1.34
C LEU A 69 7.49 -4.60 -2.53
N THR A 70 8.03 -5.36 -3.49
CA THR A 70 8.62 -4.84 -4.72
C THR A 70 7.88 -5.33 -5.96
N TRP A 71 7.96 -4.53 -7.03
CA TRP A 71 7.46 -4.90 -8.34
C TRP A 71 8.43 -5.86 -9.03
N GLU A 72 7.94 -7.02 -9.43
CA GLU A 72 8.71 -8.07 -10.09
C GLU A 72 8.11 -8.43 -11.44
N ILE A 73 8.94 -8.89 -12.37
CA ILE A 73 8.51 -9.39 -13.67
C ILE A 73 8.98 -10.84 -13.82
N SER A 74 8.06 -11.74 -14.19
CA SER A 74 8.40 -13.11 -14.55
C SER A 74 9.24 -13.14 -15.83
N ALA A 75 10.14 -14.11 -15.97
CA ALA A 75 10.95 -14.29 -17.18
C ALA A 75 10.10 -14.32 -18.47
N GLU A 76 8.95 -14.98 -18.44
CA GLU A 76 8.02 -15.10 -19.58
C GLU A 76 7.50 -13.73 -20.04
N LYS A 77 7.03 -12.90 -19.11
CA LYS A 77 6.58 -11.53 -19.40
C LYS A 77 7.72 -10.62 -19.82
N GLN A 78 8.92 -10.83 -19.29
CA GLN A 78 10.09 -10.08 -19.70
C GLN A 78 10.46 -10.38 -21.16
N THR A 79 10.42 -11.65 -21.59
CA THR A 79 10.61 -12.01 -22.99
C THR A 79 9.54 -11.39 -23.89
N ALA A 80 8.28 -11.39 -23.47
CA ALA A 80 7.19 -10.76 -24.24
C ALA A 80 7.37 -9.23 -24.38
N LEU A 81 7.85 -8.55 -23.34
CA LEU A 81 8.11 -7.11 -23.37
C LEU A 81 9.24 -6.74 -24.35
N PHE A 82 10.29 -7.56 -24.42
CA PHE A 82 11.42 -7.32 -25.33
C PHE A 82 11.13 -7.68 -26.81
N ALA A 83 10.06 -8.42 -27.07
CA ALA A 83 9.67 -8.81 -28.43
C ALA A 83 8.72 -7.79 -29.11
N GLN A 84 8.40 -6.67 -28.46
CA GLN A 84 7.49 -5.63 -28.94
C GLN A 84 8.22 -4.45 -29.59
#